data_AF-A0A7C7D464-F1
#
_entry.id   AF-A0A7C7D464-F1
#
_cell.length_a   1.000
_cell.length_b   1.000
_cell.length_c   1.000
_cell.angle_alpha   90.00
_cell.angle_beta   90.00
_cell.angle_gamma   90.00
#
_symmetry.space_group_name_H-M   'P 1'
#
loop_
_entity.id
_entity.type
_entity.pdbx_description
1 polymer ?
#
loop_
_entity_poly.entity_id
_entity_poly.type
_entity_poly.pdbx_seq_one_letter_code
_entity_poly.pdbx_strand_id
1 'polypeptide(L)'
;DVLKGFSKKEEKFDIIFLDPPYNEGLAENALKTIDREDLLTAEGIISAEIGADECIPFEIGTLKLVSHRKYGNTALAFFKKQ
;
A
#
# COMPACT_ATOMS: atom_id res chain seq x y z
N ASP A 1 -1.96 16.23 -4.73
CA ASP A 1 -1.85 14.76 -4.72
C ASP A 1 -0.42 14.40 -5.09
N VAL A 2 0.40 14.07 -4.08
CA VAL A 2 1.87 13.94 -4.22
C VAL A 2 2.25 12.73 -5.06
N LEU A 3 1.43 11.67 -5.04
CA LEU A 3 1.68 10.42 -5.76
C LEU A 3 1.77 10.63 -7.28
N LYS A 4 0.92 11.49 -7.84
CA LYS A 4 0.93 11.85 -9.28
C LYS A 4 2.20 12.62 -9.71
N GLY A 5 2.95 13.16 -8.75
CA GLY A 5 4.21 13.85 -9.00
C GLY A 5 5.37 12.89 -9.30
N PHE A 6 5.33 11.67 -8.76
CA PHE A 6 6.40 10.67 -8.91
C PHE A 6 6.34 9.93 -10.24
N SER A 7 5.14 9.64 -10.78
CA SER A 7 5.00 8.99 -12.09
C SER A 7 5.62 9.80 -13.22
N LYS A 8 5.59 11.13 -13.12
CA LYS A 8 6.24 12.03 -14.11
C LYS A 8 7.76 11.95 -14.11
N LYS A 9 8.37 11.36 -13.07
CA LYS A 9 9.81 11.20 -12.93
C LYS A 9 10.29 9.75 -13.17
N GLU A 10 9.37 8.84 -13.51
CA GLU A 10 9.66 7.39 -13.59
C GLU A 10 10.33 6.84 -12.30
N GLU A 11 10.09 7.49 -11.16
CA GLU A 11 10.66 7.09 -9.88
C GLU A 11 9.89 5.90 -9.31
N LYS A 12 10.61 4.80 -9.08
CA LYS A 12 10.12 3.60 -8.39
C LYS A 12 10.79 3.47 -7.03
N PHE A 13 10.07 2.89 -6.09
CA PHE A 13 10.52 2.72 -4.72
C PHE A 13 10.62 1.23 -4.38
N ASP A 14 11.69 0.87 -3.67
CA ASP A 14 11.85 -0.48 -3.11
C ASP A 14 11.01 -0.68 -1.84
N ILE A 15 10.76 0.41 -1.10
CA ILE A 15 9.95 0.38 0.12
C ILE A 15 9.02 1.58 0.12
N ILE A 16 7.73 1.34 0.32
CA ILE A 16 6.71 2.38 0.50
C ILE A 16 6.04 2.16 1.86
N PHE A 17 6.05 3.19 2.71
CA PHE A 17 5.30 3.21 3.96
C PHE A 17 4.01 4.00 3.78
N LEU A 18 2.90 3.39 4.17
CA LEU A 18 1.59 4.02 4.18
C LEU A 18 1.11 4.08 5.63
N ASP A 19 0.98 5.29 6.15
CA ASP A 19 0.35 5.59 7.43
C ASP A 19 -0.87 6.52 7.17
N PRO A 20 -1.92 6.00 6.51
CA PRO A 20 -3.12 6.77 6.26
C PRO A 20 -3.92 6.95 7.57
N PRO A 21 -4.74 8.00 7.69
CA PRO A 21 -5.76 8.06 8.73
C PRO A 21 -6.61 6.78 8.70
N TYR A 22 -6.68 6.08 9.84
CA TYR A 22 -7.37 4.81 9.98
C TYR A 22 -8.85 4.89 9.62
N ASN A 23 -9.42 3.80 9.10
CA ASN A 23 -10.86 3.60 8.88
C ASN A 23 -11.53 4.56 7.87
N GLU A 24 -10.76 5.25 7.04
CA GLU A 24 -11.30 6.11 5.98
C GLU A 24 -11.22 5.48 4.57
N GLY A 25 -10.77 4.22 4.45
CA GLY A 25 -10.55 3.56 3.15
C GLY A 25 -9.40 4.19 2.33
N LEU A 26 -8.58 5.02 2.98
CA LEU A 26 -7.48 5.74 2.36
C LEU A 26 -6.30 4.82 2.01
N ALA A 27 -6.09 3.74 2.77
CA ALA A 27 -5.09 2.71 2.48
C ALA A 27 -5.33 2.07 1.10
N GLU A 28 -6.57 1.67 0.82
CA GLU A 28 -6.94 1.06 -0.46
C GLU A 28 -6.76 2.04 -1.64
N ASN A 29 -7.15 3.30 -1.45
CA ASN A 29 -6.99 4.34 -2.47
C ASN A 29 -5.50 4.66 -2.76
N ALA A 30 -4.66 4.67 -1.72
CA ALA A 30 -3.22 4.83 -1.88
C ALA A 30 -2.62 3.65 -2.63
N LEU A 31 -2.98 2.41 -2.28
CA LEU A 31 -2.52 1.19 -2.96
C LEU A 31 -2.95 1.17 -4.43
N LYS A 32 -4.20 1.52 -4.74
CA LYS A 32 -4.68 1.67 -6.13
C LYS A 32 -3.87 2.71 -6.91
N THR A 33 -3.48 3.80 -6.26
CA THR A 33 -2.66 4.82 -6.91
C THR A 33 -1.23 4.33 -7.11
N ILE A 34 -0.62 3.67 -6.13
CA ILE A 34 0.72 3.08 -6.28
C ILE A 34 0.77 2.07 -7.43
N ASP A 35 -0.25 1.21 -7.54
CA ASP A 35 -0.38 0.24 -8.62
C ASP A 35 -0.55 0.93 -9.98
N ARG A 36 -1.52 1.84 -10.09
CA ARG A 36 -1.82 2.57 -11.35
C ARG A 36 -0.64 3.38 -11.86
N GLU A 37 0.09 4.01 -10.95
CA GLU A 37 1.22 4.88 -11.27
C GLU A 37 2.56 4.09 -11.37
N ASP A 38 2.53 2.76 -11.22
CA ASP A 38 3.69 1.86 -11.27
C ASP A 38 4.88 2.29 -10.39
N LEU A 39 4.58 2.75 -9.16
CA LEU A 39 5.56 3.35 -8.25
C LEU A 39 6.38 2.33 -7.46
N LEU A 40 6.02 1.05 -7.48
CA LEU A 40 6.75 -0.01 -6.76
C LEU A 40 7.69 -0.75 -7.71
N THR A 41 8.93 -1.02 -7.26
CA THR A 41 9.84 -1.91 -7.99
C THR A 41 9.31 -3.35 -7.97
N ALA A 42 9.80 -4.20 -8.88
CA ALA A 42 9.36 -5.59 -8.96
C ALA A 42 9.60 -6.38 -7.65
N GLU A 43 10.70 -6.08 -6.96
CA GLU A 43 11.05 -6.70 -5.66
C GLU A 43 10.58 -5.90 -4.45
N GLY A 44 9.97 -4.74 -4.68
CA GLY A 44 9.59 -3.79 -3.66
C GLY A 44 8.49 -4.30 -2.73
N ILE A 45 8.36 -3.63 -1.60
CA ILE A 45 7.35 -3.93 -0.57
C ILE A 45 6.64 -2.66 -0.12
N ILE A 46 5.34 -2.79 0.11
CA ILE A 46 4.51 -1.74 0.72
C ILE A 46 4.16 -2.20 2.13
N SER A 47 4.32 -1.33 3.12
CA SER A 47 3.85 -1.54 4.49
C SER A 47 2.75 -0.53 4.79
N ALA A 48 1.53 -0.99 4.94
CA ALA A 48 0.38 -0.16 5.30
C ALA A 48 -0.04 -0.42 6.74
N GLU A 49 -0.11 0.64 7.55
CA GLU A 49 -0.76 0.59 8.85
C GLU A 49 -2.26 0.85 8.67
N ILE A 50 -3.08 -0.05 9.19
CA ILE A 50 -4.55 -0.02 9.10
C ILE A 50 -5.19 -0.33 10.45
N GLY A 51 -6.50 -0.08 10.58
CA GLY A 51 -7.23 -0.47 11.78
C GLY A 51 -7.23 -1.99 11.93
N ALA A 52 -7.13 -2.52 13.15
CA ALA A 52 -7.04 -3.95 13.37
C ALA A 52 -8.29 -4.76 12.98
N ASP A 53 -9.41 -4.06 12.77
CA ASP A 53 -10.69 -4.62 12.30
C ASP A 53 -11.08 -4.05 10.92
N GLU A 54 -10.17 -3.30 10.28
CA GLU A 54 -10.34 -2.78 8.92
C GLU A 54 -10.11 -3.91 7.91
N CYS A 55 -11.08 -4.13 7.03
CA CYS A 55 -10.97 -5.13 5.97
C CYS A 55 -10.17 -4.56 4.81
N ILE A 56 -9.01 -5.16 4.51
CA ILE A 56 -8.22 -4.83 3.32
C ILE A 56 -8.30 -5.95 2.28
N PRO A 57 -8.43 -5.64 0.97
CA PRO A 57 -8.44 -6.65 -0.07
C PRO A 57 -7.13 -7.45 -0.11
N PHE A 58 -7.22 -8.75 -0.41
CA PHE A 58 -6.03 -9.59 -0.63
C PHE A 58 -5.26 -9.21 -1.90
N GLU A 59 -5.93 -8.57 -2.86
CA GLU A 59 -5.38 -8.17 -4.15
C GLU A 59 -5.93 -6.80 -4.56
N ILE A 60 -5.05 -5.93 -5.04
CA ILE A 60 -5.37 -4.60 -5.57
C ILE A 60 -4.53 -4.41 -6.83
N GLY A 61 -5.14 -4.64 -8.00
CA GLY A 61 -4.42 -4.60 -9.27
C GLY A 61 -3.32 -5.68 -9.29
N THR A 62 -2.06 -5.27 -9.47
CA THR A 62 -0.90 -6.19 -9.44
C THR A 62 -0.34 -6.40 -8.02
N LEU A 63 -0.86 -5.70 -7.02
CA LEU A 63 -0.39 -5.81 -5.64
C LEU A 63 -1.15 -6.91 -4.91
N LYS A 64 -0.42 -7.81 -4.23
CA LYS A 64 -1.01 -8.83 -3.34
C LYS A 64 -0.52 -8.71 -1.92
N LEU A 65 -1.43 -8.96 -0.99
CA LEU A 65 -1.15 -9.05 0.43
C LEU A 65 -0.31 -10.30 0.71
N VAL A 66 0.91 -10.11 1.19
CA VAL A 66 1.84 -11.21 1.52
C VAL A 66 1.97 -11.48 3.02
N SER A 67 1.61 -10.50 3.86
CA SER A 67 1.63 -10.65 5.31
C SER A 67 0.66 -9.66 5.95
N HIS A 68 -0.01 -10.09 7.02
CA HIS A 68 -0.88 -9.25 7.84
C HIS A 68 -0.63 -9.55 9.31
N ARG A 69 -0.37 -8.51 10.12
CA ARG A 69 0.04 -8.66 11.53
C ARG A 69 -0.74 -7.68 12.40
N LYS A 70 -1.50 -8.18 13.37
CA LYS A 70 -2.30 -7.37 14.31
C LYS A 70 -1.48 -7.00 15.54
N TYR A 71 -1.56 -5.73 15.95
CA TYR A 71 -0.90 -5.15 17.11
C TYR A 71 -1.91 -4.30 17.91
N GLY A 72 -2.63 -4.92 18.85
CA GLY A 72 -3.69 -4.24 19.58
C GLY A 72 -4.80 -3.75 18.65
N ASN A 73 -4.94 -2.43 18.53
CA ASN A 73 -5.98 -1.77 17.73
C ASN A 73 -5.54 -1.43 16.29
N THR A 74 -4.27 -1.65 15.93
CA THR A 74 -3.78 -1.48 14.56
C THR A 74 -3.28 -2.79 13.97
N ALA A 75 -3.11 -2.84 12.65
CA ALA A 75 -2.48 -3.94 11.95
C ALA A 75 -1.54 -3.43 10.86
N LEU A 76 -0.46 -4.17 10.63
CA LEU A 76 0.46 -3.97 9.51
C LEU A 76 0.11 -4.94 8.40
N ALA A 77 -0.23 -4.40 7.23
CA ALA A 77 -0.49 -5.11 6.00
C ALA A 77 0.68 -4.89 5.01
N PHE A 78 1.27 -5.98 4.53
CA PHE A 78 2.40 -5.94 3.62
C PHE A 78 2.00 -6.40 2.23
N PHE A 79 2.28 -5.59 1.21
CA PHE A 79 1.97 -5.90 -0.20
C PHE A 79 3.22 -5.99 -1.06
N LYS A 80 3.21 -6.88 -2.05
CA LYS A 80 4.22 -6.96 -3.11
C LYS A 80 3.56 -7.08 -4.48
N LYS A 81 4.31 -6.75 -5.53
CA LYS A 81 3.89 -6.94 -6.93
C LYS A 81 3.90 -8.43 -7.30
N GLN A 82 2.89 -8.88 -8.04
CA GLN A 82 2.80 -10.23 -8.63
C GLN A 82 2.32 -10.20 -10.07
#